data_AF-A0A9E5S301-F1
#
_entry.id   AF-A0A9E5S301-F1
#
_cell.length_a   1.000
_cell.length_b   1.000
_cell.length_c   1.000
_cell.angle_alpha   90.00
_cell.angle_beta   90.00
_cell.angle_gamma   90.00
#
_symmetry.space_group_name_H-M   'P 1'
#
loop_
_entity.id
_entity.type
_entity.pdbx_description
1 polymer ?
#
loop_
_entity_poly.entity_id
_entity_poly.type
_entity_poly.pdbx_seq_one_letter_code
_entity_poly.pdbx_strand_id
1 'polypeptide(L)'
;METNINTTYNLWDLSIPNVLERSTLFHLEPIGIATPDVESLTSYVKRLANAHSISPRMLILSEIAPLLGVEYVLGEHNKSLEKIYAQRTYALNSVGKMALSLVNALELKTLCSNLRFLTMLTWQNVINQRSLMRSHQAWCPFCYQEWDENKQIIYEPLYWSFKAINICIKHHKTLFRNCPHCKQSQVHLSGQAQSGYCSKCRGWLGDIPNNLTIDDMTLPIEQLNWQNFVADNIVKLIALAPCLKTIPSTNAIQENLLAFIENTPHKNLKYFAFFQAYLINSYTIILITLNP
;
A
#
# COMPACT_ATOMS: atom_id res chain seq x y z
N MET A 1 -77.99 -9.59 -23.66
CA MET A 1 -76.94 -9.86 -22.66
C MET A 1 -75.66 -9.25 -23.20
N GLU A 2 -75.33 -8.05 -22.70
CA GLU A 2 -74.07 -7.38 -22.98
C GLU A 2 -73.00 -7.96 -22.05
N THR A 3 -71.95 -8.56 -22.60
CA THR A 3 -70.74 -8.87 -21.84
C THR A 3 -69.66 -7.87 -22.23
N ASN A 4 -69.57 -6.83 -21.41
CA ASN A 4 -68.57 -5.78 -21.45
C ASN A 4 -67.27 -6.34 -20.84
N ILE A 5 -66.35 -6.82 -21.67
CA ILE A 5 -65.02 -7.28 -21.22
C ILE A 5 -64.01 -6.18 -21.56
N ASN A 6 -64.07 -5.09 -20.80
CA ASN A 6 -62.99 -4.10 -20.74
C ASN A 6 -62.04 -4.49 -19.61
N THR A 7 -61.26 -5.56 -19.81
CA THR A 7 -60.05 -5.79 -19.03
C THR A 7 -58.89 -5.19 -19.80
N THR A 8 -58.60 -3.92 -19.51
CA THR A 8 -57.34 -3.27 -19.86
C THR A 8 -56.21 -4.01 -19.16
N TYR A 9 -55.58 -4.96 -19.85
CA TYR A 9 -54.29 -5.50 -19.43
C TYR A 9 -53.31 -4.34 -19.41
N ASN A 10 -52.77 -4.01 -18.23
CA ASN A 10 -51.62 -3.12 -18.13
C ASN A 10 -50.52 -3.68 -19.03
N LEU A 11 -50.18 -2.95 -20.10
CA LEU A 11 -49.06 -3.29 -20.95
C LEU A 11 -47.81 -3.34 -20.07
N TRP A 12 -47.20 -4.51 -19.96
CA TRP A 12 -45.91 -4.66 -19.33
C TRP A 12 -44.90 -3.82 -20.12
N ASP A 13 -44.20 -2.92 -19.44
CA ASP A 13 -43.08 -2.21 -20.03
C ASP A 13 -41.95 -3.21 -20.28
N LEU A 14 -41.80 -3.60 -21.55
CA LEU A 14 -40.77 -4.52 -22.02
C LEU A 14 -39.48 -3.78 -22.40
N SER A 15 -39.36 -2.48 -22.08
CA SER A 15 -38.12 -1.76 -22.29
C SER A 15 -37.00 -2.45 -21.49
N ILE A 16 -35.92 -2.80 -22.19
CA ILE A 16 -34.74 -3.34 -21.54
C ILE A 16 -34.19 -2.20 -20.66
N PRO A 17 -34.13 -2.38 -19.33
CA PRO A 17 -33.60 -1.34 -18.46
C PRO A 17 -32.18 -1.00 -18.91
N ASN A 18 -31.83 0.28 -18.92
CA ASN A 18 -30.45 0.68 -19.14
C ASN A 18 -29.61 0.22 -17.93
N VAL A 19 -29.09 -1.01 -18.01
CA VAL A 19 -28.24 -1.58 -16.97
C VAL A 19 -26.85 -0.98 -17.13
N LEU A 20 -26.39 -0.26 -16.11
CA LEU A 20 -25.02 0.25 -16.04
C LEU A 20 -24.01 -0.89 -16.28
N GLU A 21 -22.88 -0.56 -16.91
CA GLU A 21 -21.80 -1.53 -17.09
C GLU A 21 -21.40 -2.14 -15.76
N ARG A 22 -21.36 -3.47 -15.71
CA ARG A 22 -20.97 -4.21 -14.51
C ARG A 22 -19.45 -4.11 -14.34
N SER A 23 -18.97 -4.05 -13.10
CA SER A 23 -17.53 -4.15 -12.84
C SER A 23 -16.98 -5.46 -13.40
N THR A 24 -15.82 -5.42 -14.05
CA THR A 24 -15.17 -6.64 -14.58
C THR A 24 -14.36 -7.35 -13.49
N LEU A 25 -13.94 -6.61 -12.45
CA LEU A 25 -13.32 -7.16 -11.25
C LEU A 25 -14.25 -6.98 -10.04
N PHE A 26 -14.14 -7.90 -9.07
CA PHE A 26 -14.83 -7.78 -7.79
C PHE A 26 -14.52 -6.48 -7.07
N HIS A 27 -15.56 -5.92 -6.46
CA HIS A 27 -15.47 -4.79 -5.54
C HIS A 27 -14.93 -5.29 -4.19
N LEU A 28 -13.61 -5.46 -4.11
CA LEU A 28 -12.96 -5.86 -2.88
C LEU A 28 -12.71 -4.63 -2.00
N GLU A 29 -13.19 -4.67 -0.75
CA GLU A 29 -12.98 -3.57 0.19
C GLU A 29 -11.50 -3.48 0.62
N PRO A 30 -10.90 -2.28 0.57
CA PRO A 30 -9.56 -2.02 1.11
C PRO A 30 -9.53 -2.19 2.63
N ILE A 31 -8.46 -2.76 3.17
CA ILE A 31 -8.31 -2.95 4.62
C ILE A 31 -7.67 -1.72 5.27
N GLY A 32 -8.26 -1.28 6.38
CA GLY A 32 -7.58 -0.40 7.34
C GLY A 32 -7.37 1.05 6.86
N ILE A 33 -8.17 1.55 5.91
CA ILE A 33 -8.13 2.98 5.56
C ILE A 33 -8.32 3.83 6.82
N ALA A 34 -7.54 4.92 6.92
CA ALA A 34 -7.49 5.81 8.08
C ALA A 34 -6.93 5.15 9.36
N THR A 35 -6.23 4.03 9.24
CA THR A 35 -5.55 3.36 10.37
C THR A 35 -4.04 3.20 10.12
N PRO A 36 -3.23 3.04 11.17
CA PRO A 36 -1.81 2.69 11.06
C PRO A 36 -1.53 1.43 10.23
N ASP A 37 -2.49 0.50 10.21
CA ASP A 37 -2.39 -0.81 9.59
C ASP A 37 -3.05 -0.86 8.20
N VAL A 38 -3.21 0.27 7.51
CA VAL A 38 -3.79 0.31 6.16
C VAL A 38 -3.04 -0.63 5.22
N GLU A 39 -3.78 -1.32 4.37
CA GLU A 39 -3.24 -2.21 3.36
C GLU A 39 -2.41 -1.47 2.30
N SER A 40 -1.38 -2.12 1.77
CA SER A 40 -0.63 -1.66 0.59
C SER A 40 -1.36 -2.00 -0.72
N LEU A 41 -1.20 -1.16 -1.75
CA LEU A 41 -1.79 -1.42 -3.06
C LEU A 41 -1.33 -2.75 -3.67
N THR A 42 -0.08 -3.14 -3.44
CA THR A 42 0.43 -4.45 -3.90
C THR A 42 -0.21 -5.63 -3.17
N SER A 43 -0.57 -5.48 -1.89
CA SER A 43 -1.35 -6.49 -1.17
C SER A 43 -2.78 -6.57 -1.70
N TYR A 44 -3.39 -5.42 -1.97
CA TYR A 44 -4.73 -5.36 -2.55
C TYR A 44 -4.81 -6.13 -3.86
N VAL A 45 -3.84 -5.94 -4.76
CA VAL A 45 -3.75 -6.70 -6.02
C VAL A 45 -3.64 -8.20 -5.78
N LYS A 46 -2.84 -8.64 -4.78
CA LYS A 46 -2.70 -10.07 -4.44
C LYS A 46 -4.02 -10.64 -3.94
N ARG A 47 -4.70 -9.94 -3.03
CA ARG A 47 -6.01 -10.36 -2.51
C ARG A 47 -7.10 -10.36 -3.58
N LEU A 48 -7.11 -9.37 -4.46
CA LEU A 48 -8.04 -9.31 -5.58
C LEU A 48 -7.82 -10.48 -6.54
N ALA A 49 -6.57 -10.77 -6.91
CA ALA A 49 -6.25 -11.92 -7.75
C ALA A 49 -6.68 -13.25 -7.08
N ASN A 50 -6.41 -13.39 -5.78
CA ASN A 50 -6.84 -14.54 -5.00
C ASN A 50 -8.36 -14.70 -4.95
N ALA A 51 -9.11 -13.59 -4.80
CA ALA A 51 -10.58 -13.62 -4.82
C ALA A 51 -11.11 -14.13 -6.17
N HIS A 52 -10.44 -13.81 -7.28
CA HIS A 52 -10.72 -14.33 -8.62
C HIS A 52 -10.15 -15.72 -8.90
N SER A 53 -9.47 -16.35 -7.95
CA SER A 53 -8.75 -17.63 -8.14
C SER A 53 -7.74 -17.61 -9.30
N ILE A 54 -7.13 -16.45 -9.55
CA ILE A 54 -6.10 -16.26 -10.57
C ILE A 54 -4.82 -15.72 -9.94
N SER A 55 -3.71 -15.82 -10.68
CA SER A 55 -2.44 -15.22 -10.25
C SER A 55 -2.44 -13.70 -10.47
N PRO A 56 -1.68 -12.91 -9.68
CA PRO A 56 -1.48 -11.49 -9.95
C PRO A 56 -0.97 -11.22 -11.38
N ARG A 57 -0.16 -12.13 -11.94
CA ARG A 57 0.26 -12.03 -13.34
C ARG A 57 -0.94 -12.00 -14.28
N MET A 58 -1.85 -12.94 -14.13
CA MET A 58 -3.02 -13.03 -15.00
C MET A 58 -3.91 -11.80 -14.85
N LEU A 59 -4.19 -11.39 -13.60
CA LEU A 59 -5.00 -10.19 -13.34
C LEU A 59 -4.40 -8.94 -13.99
N ILE A 60 -3.10 -8.69 -13.81
CA ILE A 60 -2.46 -7.50 -14.38
C ILE A 60 -2.43 -7.59 -15.91
N LEU A 61 -2.08 -8.73 -16.48
CA LEU A 61 -1.96 -8.86 -17.94
C LEU A 61 -3.30 -8.78 -18.67
N SER A 62 -4.37 -9.35 -18.11
CA SER A 62 -5.69 -9.37 -18.76
C SER A 62 -6.46 -8.08 -18.54
N GLU A 63 -6.44 -7.52 -17.33
CA GLU A 63 -7.33 -6.40 -16.98
C GLU A 63 -6.65 -5.05 -16.91
N ILE A 64 -5.37 -5.00 -16.53
CA ILE A 64 -4.70 -3.73 -16.21
C ILE A 64 -3.78 -3.28 -17.33
N ALA A 65 -2.93 -4.16 -17.88
CA ALA A 65 -1.96 -3.83 -18.91
C ALA A 65 -2.58 -3.19 -20.18
N PRO A 66 -3.77 -3.62 -20.67
CA PRO A 66 -4.42 -2.97 -21.80
C PRO A 66 -4.75 -1.49 -21.54
N LEU A 67 -5.15 -1.14 -20.31
CA LEU A 67 -5.45 0.24 -19.91
C LEU A 67 -4.20 1.12 -19.83
N LEU A 68 -3.02 0.51 -19.68
CA LEU A 68 -1.74 1.20 -19.61
C LEU A 68 -1.09 1.36 -21.00
N GLY A 69 -1.78 0.96 -22.08
CA GLY A 69 -1.24 0.97 -23.44
C GLY A 69 -0.09 -0.02 -23.64
N VAL A 70 0.01 -1.05 -22.78
CA VAL A 70 1.03 -2.09 -22.90
C VAL A 70 0.45 -3.21 -23.75
N GLU A 71 0.87 -3.28 -25.02
CA GLU A 71 0.48 -4.37 -25.92
C GLU A 71 1.03 -5.71 -25.41
N TYR A 72 0.10 -6.58 -25.01
CA TYR A 72 0.39 -7.95 -24.59
C TYR A 72 -0.24 -8.95 -25.56
N VAL A 73 0.60 -9.81 -26.12
CA VAL A 73 0.15 -10.98 -26.88
C VAL A 73 0.16 -12.18 -25.92
N LEU A 74 -1.02 -12.75 -25.68
CA LEU A 74 -1.18 -14.02 -24.97
C LEU A 74 -0.31 -15.08 -25.65
N GLY A 75 0.73 -15.57 -24.97
CA GLY A 75 1.67 -16.57 -25.51
C GLY A 75 3.14 -16.17 -25.45
N GLU A 76 3.47 -14.88 -25.27
CA GLU A 76 4.86 -14.48 -25.01
C GLU A 76 5.26 -14.85 -23.58
N HIS A 77 6.03 -15.93 -23.44
CA HIS A 77 6.61 -16.40 -22.17
C HIS A 77 7.56 -15.37 -21.50
N ASN A 78 7.89 -14.26 -22.18
CA ASN A 78 8.98 -13.37 -21.82
C ASN A 78 8.59 -12.05 -21.12
N LYS A 79 7.29 -11.72 -20.96
CA LYS A 79 6.85 -10.50 -20.25
C LYS A 79 6.44 -10.86 -18.82
N SER A 80 7.40 -10.86 -17.90
CA SER A 80 7.14 -10.99 -16.45
C SER A 80 6.61 -9.65 -15.90
N LEU A 81 5.83 -9.67 -14.81
CA LEU A 81 5.33 -8.43 -14.18
C LEU A 81 6.49 -7.50 -13.79
N GLU A 82 7.60 -8.08 -13.38
CA GLU A 82 8.81 -7.36 -13.05
C GLU A 82 9.34 -6.61 -14.28
N LYS A 83 9.22 -7.13 -15.50
CA LYS A 83 9.58 -6.37 -16.71
C LYS A 83 8.58 -5.26 -17.03
N ILE A 84 7.28 -5.50 -16.87
CA ILE A 84 6.23 -4.47 -17.07
C ILE A 84 6.49 -3.26 -16.18
N TYR A 85 6.87 -3.51 -14.93
CA TYR A 85 7.19 -2.47 -13.96
C TYR A 85 8.68 -2.14 -13.88
N ALA A 86 9.49 -2.50 -14.87
CA ALA A 86 10.93 -2.22 -14.95
C ALA A 86 11.71 -2.53 -13.65
N GLN A 87 11.34 -3.61 -12.96
CA GLN A 87 11.87 -4.10 -11.68
C GLN A 87 11.64 -3.12 -10.50
N ARG A 88 10.65 -2.24 -10.63
CA ARG A 88 10.32 -1.18 -9.67
C ARG A 88 8.93 -1.37 -9.06
N THR A 89 8.56 -2.61 -8.74
CA THR A 89 7.24 -2.90 -8.14
C THR A 89 7.03 -2.19 -6.79
N TYR A 90 8.12 -1.80 -6.10
CA TYR A 90 8.06 -0.94 -4.91
C TYR A 90 7.45 0.45 -5.20
N ALA A 91 7.52 0.93 -6.44
CA ALA A 91 6.98 2.23 -6.82
C ALA A 91 5.45 2.25 -6.84
N LEU A 92 4.80 1.07 -6.87
CA LEU A 92 3.34 0.94 -6.86
C LEU A 92 2.71 1.39 -5.53
N ASN A 93 3.45 1.32 -4.42
CA ASN A 93 3.02 1.79 -3.11
C ASN A 93 3.45 3.25 -2.84
N SER A 94 4.10 3.90 -3.82
CA SER A 94 4.79 5.18 -3.64
C SER A 94 3.96 6.38 -4.11
N VAL A 95 4.62 7.53 -4.34
CA VAL A 95 4.03 8.82 -4.74
C VAL A 95 3.97 9.04 -6.26
N GLY A 96 4.49 8.11 -7.05
CA GLY A 96 4.79 8.34 -8.48
C GLY A 96 3.69 7.94 -9.45
N LYS A 97 3.90 8.27 -10.73
CA LYS A 97 2.98 7.95 -11.84
C LYS A 97 2.61 6.46 -11.92
N MET A 98 3.53 5.55 -11.61
CA MET A 98 3.23 4.11 -11.61
C MET A 98 2.14 3.73 -10.60
N ALA A 99 2.18 4.30 -9.39
CA ALA A 99 1.14 4.09 -8.39
C ALA A 99 -0.18 4.69 -8.88
N LEU A 100 -0.16 5.94 -9.36
CA LEU A 100 -1.34 6.64 -9.88
C LEU A 100 -2.03 5.86 -11.01
N SER A 101 -1.25 5.40 -11.99
CA SER A 101 -1.78 4.62 -13.12
C SER A 101 -2.40 3.30 -12.67
N LEU A 102 -1.79 2.59 -11.72
CA LEU A 102 -2.35 1.34 -11.20
C LEU A 102 -3.62 1.59 -10.38
N VAL A 103 -3.63 2.63 -9.54
CA VAL A 103 -4.83 3.04 -8.79
C VAL A 103 -5.98 3.31 -9.76
N ASN A 104 -5.79 4.20 -10.73
CA ASN A 104 -6.85 4.55 -11.68
C ASN A 104 -7.39 3.34 -12.45
N ALA A 105 -6.49 2.44 -12.88
CA ALA A 105 -6.89 1.22 -13.59
C ALA A 105 -7.69 0.26 -12.70
N LEU A 106 -7.30 0.10 -11.43
CA LEU A 106 -8.02 -0.74 -10.47
C LEU A 106 -9.37 -0.13 -10.09
N GLU A 107 -9.44 1.17 -9.81
CA GLU A 107 -10.70 1.85 -9.47
C GLU A 107 -11.69 1.75 -10.64
N LEU A 108 -11.23 1.91 -11.88
CA LEU A 108 -12.05 1.73 -13.07
C LEU A 108 -12.61 0.30 -13.19
N LYS A 109 -11.77 -0.72 -12.92
CA LYS A 109 -12.12 -2.13 -13.12
C LYS A 109 -12.95 -2.74 -11.98
N THR A 110 -12.76 -2.25 -10.76
CA THR A 110 -13.42 -2.74 -9.54
C THR A 110 -14.63 -1.90 -9.14
N LEU A 111 -14.74 -0.69 -9.69
CA LEU A 111 -15.64 0.37 -9.21
C LEU A 111 -15.44 0.72 -7.72
N CYS A 112 -14.30 0.33 -7.14
CA CYS A 112 -13.91 0.69 -5.79
C CYS A 112 -13.18 2.04 -5.83
N SER A 113 -13.68 3.01 -5.07
CA SER A 113 -13.06 4.33 -4.98
C SER A 113 -12.05 4.40 -3.84
N ASN A 114 -11.17 5.39 -3.90
CA ASN A 114 -10.21 5.74 -2.85
C ASN A 114 -9.06 4.74 -2.62
N LEU A 115 -8.73 3.92 -3.62
CA LEU A 115 -7.56 3.03 -3.60
C LEU A 115 -6.23 3.78 -3.54
N ARG A 116 -6.22 5.09 -3.84
CA ARG A 116 -5.05 5.97 -3.61
C ARG A 116 -4.55 5.94 -2.16
N PHE A 117 -5.40 5.67 -1.17
CA PHE A 117 -5.00 5.60 0.24
C PHE A 117 -4.22 4.33 0.60
N LEU A 118 -4.11 3.36 -0.34
CA LEU A 118 -3.23 2.20 -0.23
C LEU A 118 -1.80 2.49 -0.71
N THR A 119 -1.51 3.77 -0.96
CA THR A 119 -0.24 4.28 -1.49
C THR A 119 0.14 5.58 -0.77
N MET A 120 1.25 6.19 -1.17
CA MET A 120 1.66 7.50 -0.70
C MET A 120 1.22 8.67 -1.60
N LEU A 121 0.35 8.45 -2.59
CA LEU A 121 -0.10 9.49 -3.54
C LEU A 121 -0.66 10.76 -2.86
N THR A 122 -1.32 10.64 -1.71
CA THR A 122 -1.78 11.81 -0.94
C THR A 122 -0.66 12.78 -0.60
N TRP A 123 0.58 12.30 -0.48
CA TRP A 123 1.74 13.07 -0.05
C TRP A 123 2.69 13.41 -1.21
N GLN A 124 2.26 13.24 -2.46
CA GLN A 124 3.13 13.31 -3.64
C GLN A 124 3.84 14.66 -3.87
N ASN A 125 3.24 15.76 -3.40
CA ASN A 125 3.80 17.09 -3.58
C ASN A 125 4.81 17.46 -2.49
N VAL A 126 4.88 16.69 -1.40
CA VAL A 126 5.63 17.05 -0.19
C VAL A 126 6.65 16.00 0.24
N ILE A 127 6.50 14.74 -0.24
CA ILE A 127 7.46 13.67 0.01
C ILE A 127 8.17 13.31 -1.29
N ASN A 128 9.50 13.33 -1.25
CA ASN A 128 10.33 12.86 -2.35
C ASN A 128 10.28 11.32 -2.45
N GLN A 129 10.09 10.80 -3.66
CA GLN A 129 10.08 9.36 -3.94
C GLN A 129 11.42 8.66 -3.63
N ARG A 130 12.55 9.38 -3.71
CA ARG A 130 13.90 8.79 -3.54
C ARG A 130 14.03 8.18 -2.15
N SER A 131 14.36 6.88 -2.11
CA SER A 131 14.53 6.11 -0.87
C SER A 131 13.31 6.03 0.05
N LEU A 132 12.10 6.42 -0.41
CA LEU A 132 10.88 6.29 0.39
C LEU A 132 10.52 4.82 0.64
N MET A 133 10.48 4.05 -0.45
CA MET A 133 10.11 2.64 -0.42
C MET A 133 11.34 1.74 -0.47
N ARG A 134 11.30 0.62 0.26
CA ARG A 134 12.30 -0.45 0.12
C ARG A 134 12.09 -1.20 -1.20
N SER A 135 13.17 -1.67 -1.80
CA SER A 135 13.10 -2.36 -3.10
C SER A 135 12.41 -3.73 -3.04
N HIS A 136 12.52 -4.42 -1.90
CA HIS A 136 11.96 -5.74 -1.65
C HIS A 136 11.03 -5.70 -0.44
N GLN A 137 10.07 -6.62 -0.37
CA GLN A 137 9.15 -6.74 0.74
C GLN A 137 9.91 -6.94 2.06
N ALA A 138 9.29 -6.45 3.12
CA ALA A 138 9.56 -6.88 4.47
C ALA A 138 8.25 -7.24 5.15
N TRP A 139 8.30 -8.09 6.17
CA TRP A 139 7.10 -8.54 6.87
C TRP A 139 7.40 -8.87 8.32
N CYS A 140 6.35 -8.92 9.13
CA CYS A 140 6.45 -9.46 10.47
C CYS A 140 5.98 -10.92 10.47
N PRO A 141 6.84 -11.90 10.83
CA PRO A 141 6.42 -13.29 10.91
C PRO A 141 5.34 -13.49 11.98
N PHE A 142 5.43 -12.77 13.09
CA PHE A 142 4.44 -12.81 14.18
C PHE A 142 3.05 -12.33 13.73
N CYS A 143 2.95 -11.20 13.02
CA CYS A 143 1.65 -10.77 12.46
C CYS A 143 1.05 -11.83 11.54
N TYR A 144 1.86 -12.41 10.64
CA TYR A 144 1.37 -13.46 9.75
C TYR A 144 0.88 -14.67 10.55
N GLN A 145 1.67 -15.14 11.52
CA GLN A 145 1.30 -16.28 12.36
C GLN A 145 0.01 -16.04 13.14
N GLU A 146 -0.10 -14.89 13.82
CA GLU A 146 -1.31 -14.50 14.54
C GLU A 146 -2.53 -14.42 13.62
N TRP A 147 -2.37 -13.89 12.41
CA TRP A 147 -3.48 -13.82 11.45
C TRP A 147 -3.91 -15.19 10.95
N ASP A 148 -2.97 -16.11 10.67
CA ASP A 148 -3.32 -17.46 10.23
C ASP A 148 -3.98 -18.29 11.34
N GLU A 149 -3.46 -18.21 12.57
CA GLU A 149 -4.02 -18.90 13.75
C GLU A 149 -5.45 -18.41 14.03
N ASN A 150 -5.67 -17.10 13.94
CA ASN A 150 -6.98 -16.49 14.18
C ASN A 150 -7.89 -16.48 12.93
N LYS A 151 -7.48 -17.12 11.83
CA LYS A 151 -8.23 -17.15 10.56
C LYS A 151 -8.63 -15.76 10.05
N GLN A 152 -7.77 -14.77 10.32
CA GLN A 152 -7.90 -13.41 9.83
C GLN A 152 -7.42 -13.31 8.38
N ILE A 153 -7.87 -12.26 7.70
CA ILE A 153 -7.43 -11.98 6.33
C ILE A 153 -5.94 -11.63 6.38
N ILE A 154 -5.14 -12.38 5.61
CA ILE A 154 -3.71 -12.11 5.45
C ILE A 154 -3.52 -11.02 4.40
N TYR A 155 -2.86 -9.93 4.79
CA TYR A 155 -2.55 -8.80 3.93
C TYR A 155 -1.19 -8.19 4.29
N GLU A 156 -0.71 -7.20 3.54
CA GLU A 156 0.55 -6.51 3.86
C GLU A 156 0.28 -5.02 4.14
N PRO A 157 0.48 -4.56 5.39
CA PRO A 157 0.38 -3.15 5.75
C PRO A 157 1.32 -2.27 4.91
N LEU A 158 0.84 -1.09 4.51
CA LEU A 158 1.60 -0.13 3.71
C LEU A 158 2.92 0.27 4.38
N TYR A 159 2.94 0.39 5.71
CA TYR A 159 4.13 0.79 6.44
C TYR A 159 5.30 -0.22 6.30
N TRP A 160 5.02 -1.50 6.01
CA TRP A 160 6.06 -2.50 5.72
C TRP A 160 6.85 -2.16 4.44
N SER A 161 6.26 -1.37 3.54
CA SER A 161 6.92 -0.94 2.30
C SER A 161 7.89 0.22 2.50
N PHE A 162 7.91 0.88 3.65
CA PHE A 162 8.80 2.01 3.90
C PHE A 162 10.23 1.54 4.16
N LYS A 163 11.22 2.20 3.56
CA LYS A 163 12.64 1.91 3.81
C LYS A 163 13.08 2.28 5.23
N ALA A 164 12.46 3.31 5.81
CA ALA A 164 12.83 3.85 7.12
C ALA A 164 12.39 3.00 8.32
N ILE A 165 11.34 2.18 8.15
CA ILE A 165 10.76 1.35 9.22
C ILE A 165 11.35 -0.05 9.15
N ASN A 166 12.08 -0.47 10.18
CA ASN A 166 12.71 -1.79 10.25
C ASN A 166 12.06 -2.72 11.26
N ILE A 167 11.03 -2.25 11.97
CA ILE A 167 10.32 -3.00 13.01
C ILE A 167 8.83 -3.14 12.69
N CYS A 168 8.21 -4.15 13.28
CA CYS A 168 6.76 -4.22 13.39
C CYS A 168 6.29 -3.30 14.52
N ILE A 169 5.26 -2.47 14.27
CA ILE A 169 4.69 -1.59 15.30
C ILE A 169 3.87 -2.33 16.37
N LYS A 170 3.43 -3.57 16.08
CA LYS A 170 2.67 -4.41 17.01
C LYS A 170 3.59 -5.23 17.91
N HIS A 171 4.57 -5.89 17.31
CA HIS A 171 5.45 -6.81 18.02
C HIS A 171 6.78 -6.18 18.46
N HIS A 172 7.11 -4.99 17.97
CA HIS A 172 8.38 -4.31 18.22
C HIS A 172 9.62 -5.17 17.89
N LYS A 173 9.47 -6.08 16.91
CA LYS A 173 10.51 -6.95 16.38
C LYS A 173 10.93 -6.54 14.98
N THR A 174 12.16 -6.85 14.60
CA THR A 174 12.68 -6.56 13.26
C THR A 174 11.85 -7.25 12.18
N LEU A 175 11.59 -6.53 11.08
CA LEU A 175 10.89 -7.09 9.93
C LEU A 175 11.83 -8.00 9.14
N PHE A 176 11.34 -9.17 8.77
CA PHE A 176 12.04 -10.13 7.94
C PHE A 176 12.06 -9.65 6.49
N ARG A 177 13.13 -10.01 5.76
CA ARG A 177 13.35 -9.61 4.36
C ARG A 177 13.64 -10.79 3.43
N ASN A 178 13.95 -11.94 4.00
CA ASN A 178 14.34 -13.15 3.31
C ASN A 178 13.45 -14.29 3.77
N CYS A 179 13.00 -15.12 2.83
CA CYS A 179 12.16 -16.26 3.15
C CYS A 179 12.88 -17.20 4.14
N PRO A 180 12.23 -17.65 5.23
CA PRO A 180 12.86 -18.53 6.20
C PRO A 180 13.27 -19.88 5.59
N HIS A 181 12.56 -20.32 4.54
CA HIS A 181 12.73 -21.60 3.85
C HIS A 181 13.81 -21.59 2.76
N CYS A 182 13.73 -20.66 1.81
CA CYS A 182 14.64 -20.62 0.65
C CYS A 182 15.62 -19.45 0.63
N LYS A 183 15.58 -18.59 1.66
CA LYS A 183 16.43 -17.39 1.84
C LYS A 183 16.31 -16.32 0.75
N GLN A 184 15.46 -16.51 -0.27
CA GLN A 184 15.22 -15.53 -1.32
C GLN A 184 14.43 -14.32 -0.81
N SER A 185 14.81 -13.13 -1.27
CA SER A 185 14.03 -11.91 -1.08
C SER A 185 12.80 -11.89 -2.00
N GLN A 186 11.77 -11.14 -1.63
CA GLN A 186 10.52 -11.04 -2.37
C GLN A 186 10.35 -9.62 -2.92
N VAL A 187 10.02 -9.49 -4.21
CA VAL A 187 9.58 -8.19 -4.77
C VAL A 187 8.15 -7.89 -4.34
N HIS A 188 7.76 -6.62 -4.23
CA HIS A 188 6.42 -6.22 -3.76
C HIS A 188 5.27 -6.85 -4.52
N LEU A 189 5.39 -7.02 -5.84
CA LEU A 189 4.40 -7.69 -6.67
C LEU A 189 5.10 -8.55 -7.71
N SER A 190 5.04 -9.87 -7.54
CA SER A 190 5.50 -10.83 -8.54
C SER A 190 4.32 -11.54 -9.16
N GLY A 191 4.55 -12.20 -10.30
CA GLY A 191 3.48 -12.88 -11.02
C GLY A 191 2.74 -13.97 -10.24
N GLN A 192 3.40 -14.57 -9.26
CA GLN A 192 2.88 -15.65 -8.42
C GLN A 192 2.75 -15.23 -6.94
N ALA A 193 2.81 -13.93 -6.65
CA ALA A 193 2.77 -13.46 -5.27
C ALA A 193 1.42 -13.78 -4.60
N GLN A 194 1.50 -14.18 -3.33
CA GLN A 194 0.37 -14.36 -2.43
C GLN A 194 0.81 -13.85 -1.06
N SER A 195 -0.01 -13.04 -0.41
CA SER A 195 0.31 -12.49 0.92
C SER A 195 0.53 -13.64 1.91
N GLY A 196 1.58 -13.55 2.73
CA GLY A 196 1.97 -14.60 3.67
C GLY A 196 2.79 -15.76 3.07
N TYR A 197 2.97 -15.86 1.75
CA TYR A 197 3.67 -16.99 1.13
C TYR A 197 4.82 -16.55 0.21
N CYS A 198 5.90 -17.33 0.21
CA CYS A 198 7.03 -17.10 -0.67
C CYS A 198 6.66 -17.34 -2.13
N SER A 199 6.93 -16.37 -3.02
CA SER A 199 6.63 -16.51 -4.46
C SER A 199 7.54 -17.50 -5.19
N LYS A 200 8.63 -17.96 -4.53
CA LYS A 200 9.61 -18.89 -5.08
C LYS A 200 9.40 -20.32 -4.62
N CYS A 201 9.40 -20.55 -3.30
CA CYS A 201 9.28 -21.91 -2.73
C CYS A 201 7.89 -22.24 -2.17
N ARG A 202 6.94 -21.28 -2.20
CA ARG A 202 5.60 -21.42 -1.61
C ARG A 202 5.56 -21.68 -0.10
N GLY A 203 6.70 -21.63 0.60
CA GLY A 203 6.73 -21.74 2.06
C GLY A 203 6.05 -20.56 2.75
N TRP A 204 5.44 -20.84 3.90
CA TRP A 204 4.80 -19.85 4.78
C TRP A 204 5.83 -18.85 5.31
N LEU A 205 5.50 -17.57 5.26
CA LEU A 205 6.38 -16.47 5.69
C LEU A 205 6.20 -16.09 7.16
N GLY A 206 5.20 -16.64 7.84
CA GLY A 206 5.04 -16.54 9.30
C GLY A 206 6.00 -17.43 10.08
N ASP A 207 6.66 -18.39 9.41
CA ASP A 207 7.64 -19.27 10.06
C ASP A 207 8.90 -18.50 10.49
N ILE A 208 9.43 -18.89 11.65
CA ILE A 208 10.69 -18.38 12.19
C ILE A 208 11.76 -19.46 12.01
N PRO A 209 12.93 -19.15 11.43
CA PRO A 209 14.05 -20.08 11.35
C PRO A 209 14.45 -20.60 12.73
N ASN A 210 14.63 -21.91 12.87
CA ASN A 210 14.99 -22.57 14.15
C ASN A 210 16.29 -22.03 14.79
N ASN A 211 17.16 -21.38 14.01
CA ASN A 211 18.42 -20.81 14.47
C ASN A 211 18.31 -19.35 14.93
N LEU A 212 17.11 -18.75 14.90
CA LEU A 212 16.86 -17.40 15.39
C LEU A 212 16.13 -17.44 16.73
N THR A 213 16.62 -16.65 17.67
CA THR A 213 16.01 -16.41 18.97
C THR A 213 15.21 -15.10 18.95
N ILE A 214 14.38 -14.90 19.98
CA ILE A 214 13.63 -13.63 20.16
C ILE A 214 14.60 -12.43 20.26
N ASP A 215 15.76 -12.63 20.87
CA ASP A 215 16.77 -11.58 21.05
C ASP A 215 17.40 -11.16 19.71
N ASP A 216 17.62 -12.11 18.79
CA ASP A 216 18.11 -11.81 17.43
C ASP A 216 17.16 -10.91 16.63
N MET A 217 15.88 -10.93 16.99
CA MET A 217 14.82 -10.14 16.36
C MET A 217 14.55 -8.81 17.11
N THR A 218 15.29 -8.54 18.18
CA THR A 218 15.11 -7.35 19.02
C THR A 218 16.27 -6.39 18.81
N LEU A 219 15.95 -5.13 18.50
CA LEU A 219 16.98 -4.10 18.41
C LEU A 219 17.47 -3.68 19.80
N PRO A 220 18.73 -3.23 19.94
CA PRO A 220 19.17 -2.56 21.15
C PRO A 220 18.23 -1.41 21.53
N ILE A 221 18.02 -1.18 22.84
CA ILE A 221 17.00 -0.26 23.37
C ILE A 221 17.01 1.12 22.69
N GLU A 222 18.19 1.73 22.52
CA GLU A 222 18.31 3.04 21.87
C GLU A 222 17.83 3.01 20.40
N GLN A 223 18.22 1.99 19.65
CA GLN A 223 17.79 1.81 18.27
C GLN A 223 16.30 1.47 18.17
N LEU A 224 15.78 0.69 19.11
CA LEU A 224 14.37 0.35 19.19
C LEU A 224 13.53 1.61 19.46
N ASN A 225 13.94 2.45 20.42
CA ASN A 225 13.27 3.72 20.72
C ASN A 225 13.23 4.63 19.50
N TRP A 226 14.35 4.76 18.79
CA TRP A 226 14.38 5.53 17.54
C TRP A 226 13.47 4.92 16.46
N GLN A 227 13.48 3.60 16.28
CA GLN A 227 12.64 2.93 15.30
C GLN A 227 11.14 3.05 15.64
N ASN A 228 10.77 2.96 16.91
CA ASN A 228 9.40 3.21 17.38
C ASN A 228 8.98 4.65 17.04
N PHE A 229 9.82 5.63 17.37
CA PHE A 229 9.56 7.04 17.06
C PHE A 229 9.35 7.27 15.55
N VAL A 230 10.22 6.72 14.70
CA VAL A 230 10.09 6.82 13.24
C VAL A 230 8.81 6.15 12.74
N ALA A 231 8.53 4.94 13.22
CA ALA A 231 7.36 4.18 12.80
C ALA A 231 6.06 4.89 13.19
N ASP A 232 5.95 5.36 14.43
CA ASP A 232 4.79 6.08 14.96
C ASP A 232 4.43 7.31 14.12
N ASN A 233 5.44 8.10 13.74
CA ASN A 233 5.21 9.30 12.92
C ASN A 233 4.77 8.94 11.50
N ILE A 234 5.37 7.93 10.88
CA ILE A 234 4.99 7.50 9.53
C ILE A 234 3.58 6.91 9.52
N VAL A 235 3.23 6.06 10.47
CA VAL A 235 1.90 5.43 10.48
C VAL A 235 0.79 6.41 10.82
N LYS A 236 1.06 7.43 11.66
CA LYS A 236 0.16 8.58 11.85
C LYS A 236 -0.04 9.34 10.55
N LEU A 237 1.04 9.63 9.82
CA LEU A 237 0.98 10.30 8.52
C LEU A 237 0.14 9.49 7.50
N ILE A 238 0.32 8.17 7.46
CA ILE A 238 -0.50 7.28 6.63
C ILE A 238 -1.97 7.34 7.04
N ALA A 239 -2.28 7.20 8.33
CA ALA A 239 -3.64 7.20 8.87
C ALA A 239 -4.37 8.53 8.65
N LEU A 240 -3.64 9.66 8.62
CA LEU A 240 -4.21 10.99 8.39
C LEU A 240 -4.61 11.24 6.94
N ALA A 241 -4.08 10.47 5.97
CA ALA A 241 -4.26 10.74 4.55
C ALA A 241 -5.74 10.89 4.10
N PRO A 242 -6.69 10.06 4.56
CA PRO A 242 -8.11 10.20 4.19
C PRO A 242 -8.82 11.38 4.86
N CYS A 243 -8.27 11.90 5.96
CA CYS A 243 -8.86 13.02 6.72
C CYS A 243 -8.48 14.39 6.14
N LEU A 244 -7.55 14.43 5.18
CA LEU A 244 -7.12 15.68 4.55
C LEU A 244 -8.16 16.16 3.53
N LYS A 245 -8.58 17.42 3.69
CA LYS A 245 -9.51 18.07 2.74
C LYS A 245 -8.86 18.34 1.39
N THR A 246 -7.56 18.55 1.37
CA THR A 246 -6.77 18.87 0.17
C THR A 246 -5.44 18.12 0.20
N ILE A 247 -4.89 17.86 -0.99
CA ILE A 247 -3.54 17.31 -1.12
C ILE A 247 -2.56 18.36 -0.57
N PRO A 248 -1.68 18.01 0.39
CA PRO A 248 -0.69 18.92 0.94
C PRO A 248 0.19 19.52 -0.15
N SER A 249 0.62 20.77 0.03
CA SER A 249 1.60 21.44 -0.81
C SER A 249 2.82 21.84 0.02
N THR A 250 3.97 21.95 -0.63
CA THR A 250 5.21 22.37 0.05
C THR A 250 5.06 23.74 0.69
N ASN A 251 4.37 24.67 0.01
CA ASN A 251 4.12 26.01 0.54
C ASN A 251 3.27 25.96 1.81
N ALA A 252 2.17 25.20 1.81
CA ALA A 252 1.31 25.07 2.99
C ALA A 252 2.06 24.43 4.17
N ILE A 253 2.92 23.45 3.91
CA ILE A 253 3.77 22.87 4.96
C ILE A 253 4.77 23.91 5.48
N GLN A 254 5.42 24.66 4.60
CA GLN A 254 6.38 25.69 4.98
C GLN A 254 5.71 26.77 5.84
N GLU A 255 4.55 27.28 5.43
CA GLU A 255 3.77 28.26 6.19
C GLU A 255 3.38 27.74 7.57
N ASN A 256 2.87 26.50 7.64
CA ASN A 256 2.49 25.88 8.92
C ASN A 256 3.70 25.66 9.84
N LEU A 257 4.85 25.28 9.29
CA LEU A 257 6.08 25.12 10.06
C LEU A 257 6.58 26.47 10.61
N LEU A 258 6.55 27.52 9.78
CA LEU A 258 6.91 28.88 10.22
C LEU A 258 5.98 29.36 11.32
N ALA A 259 4.67 29.21 11.14
CA ALA A 259 3.67 29.56 12.16
C ALA A 259 3.86 28.75 13.45
N PHE A 260 4.19 27.46 13.37
CA PHE A 260 4.50 26.64 14.54
C PHE A 260 5.73 27.15 15.28
N ILE A 261 6.80 27.48 14.55
CA ILE A 261 8.04 28.02 15.13
C ILE A 261 7.79 29.36 15.82
N GLU A 262 7.04 30.27 15.18
CA GLU A 262 6.72 31.59 15.72
C GLU A 262 5.86 31.52 16.98
N ASN A 263 4.97 30.53 17.07
CA ASN A 263 4.06 30.36 18.20
C ASN A 263 4.59 29.41 19.29
N THR A 264 5.81 28.86 19.14
CA THR A 264 6.42 28.02 20.18
C THR A 264 7.22 28.89 21.16
N PRO A 265 6.80 29.03 22.42
CA PRO A 265 7.54 29.80 23.39
C PRO A 265 8.83 29.03 23.75
N HIS A 266 9.95 29.72 23.62
CA HIS A 266 11.35 29.28 23.79
C HIS A 266 12.10 28.93 22.50
N LYS A 267 13.00 29.85 22.14
CA LYS A 267 14.06 29.82 21.11
C LYS A 267 14.91 28.54 21.20
N ASN A 268 14.39 27.44 20.71
CA ASN A 268 15.15 26.21 20.63
C ASN A 268 15.98 26.26 19.34
N LEU A 269 17.09 27.03 19.37
CA LEU A 269 17.99 27.34 18.25
C LEU A 269 18.46 26.09 17.47
N LYS A 270 18.43 24.91 18.09
CA LYS A 270 18.69 23.62 17.44
C LYS A 270 17.64 23.27 16.37
N TYR A 271 16.37 23.56 16.63
CA TYR A 271 15.29 23.38 15.66
C TYR A 271 15.48 24.35 14.49
N PHE A 272 15.80 25.61 14.78
CA PHE A 272 16.04 26.63 13.75
C PHE A 272 17.21 26.24 12.81
N ALA A 273 18.35 25.77 13.34
CA ALA A 273 19.51 25.34 12.54
C ALA A 273 19.24 24.06 11.72
N PHE A 274 18.48 23.11 12.27
CA PHE A 274 18.06 21.88 11.57
C PHE A 274 17.10 22.20 10.41
N PHE A 275 16.17 23.14 10.61
CA PHE A 275 15.23 23.58 9.58
C PHE A 275 15.86 24.50 8.52
N GLN A 276 16.90 25.27 8.86
CA GLN A 276 17.63 26.07 7.87
C GLN A 276 18.42 25.17 6.90
N ALA A 277 18.94 24.02 7.36
CA ALA A 277 19.51 23.00 6.49
C ALA A 277 18.46 22.30 5.60
N TYR A 278 17.21 22.18 6.07
CA TYR A 278 16.06 21.63 5.34
C TYR A 278 15.59 22.51 4.17
N LEU A 279 15.61 23.84 4.33
CA LEU A 279 15.27 24.79 3.26
C LEU A 279 16.36 24.86 2.16
N ILE A 280 17.62 24.57 2.51
CA ILE A 280 18.76 24.65 1.57
C ILE A 280 18.95 23.34 0.79
N ASN A 281 18.61 22.18 1.37
CA ASN A 281 18.75 20.87 0.74
C ASN A 281 17.38 20.21 0.52
N SER A 282 16.77 20.48 -0.63
CA SER A 282 15.54 19.85 -1.12
C SER A 282 15.70 18.36 -1.47
N TYR A 283 16.27 17.54 -0.57
CA TYR A 283 16.51 16.12 -0.78
C TYR A 283 16.61 15.30 0.51
N THR A 284 15.77 15.46 1.52
CA THR A 284 15.68 14.42 2.56
C THR A 284 14.29 14.37 3.16
N ILE A 285 13.81 13.13 3.30
CA ILE A 285 12.64 12.65 4.05
C ILE A 285 12.19 13.65 5.11
N ILE A 286 10.88 13.89 5.17
CA ILE A 286 10.18 14.42 6.35
C ILE A 286 10.55 13.51 7.53
N LEU A 287 11.67 13.78 8.18
CA LEU A 287 11.95 13.35 9.53
C LEU A 287 11.28 14.42 10.38
N ILE A 288 10.05 14.12 10.80
CA ILE A 288 9.52 14.72 12.02
C ILE A 288 10.52 14.29 13.09
N THR A 289 11.49 15.14 13.41
CA THR A 289 12.42 14.99 14.53
C THR A 289 11.84 15.78 15.69
N LEU A 290 11.20 15.07 16.62
CA LEU A 290 10.94 15.55 17.97
C LEU A 290 11.54 14.46 18.87
N ASN A 291 12.74 14.71 19.39
CA ASN A 291 13.20 14.00 20.58
C ASN A 291 13.23 15.04 21.72
N PRO A 292 12.77 14.68 22.93
CA PRO A 292 12.72 15.59 24.08
C PRO A 292 14.11 16.05 24.54
#